data_AF-A0A0D9ZLY4-F1
#
_entry.id   AF-A0A0D9ZLY4-F1
#
_cell.length_a   1.000
_cell.length_b   1.000
_cell.length_c   1.000
_cell.angle_alpha   90.00
_cell.angle_beta   90.00
_cell.angle_gamma   90.00
#
_symmetry.space_group_name_H-M   'P 1'
#
loop_
_entity.id
_entity.type
_entity.pdbx_description
1 polymer ?
#
loop_
_entity_poly.entity_id
_entity_poly.type
_entity_poly.pdbx_seq_one_letter_code
_entity_poly.pdbx_strand_id
1 'polypeptide(L)'
;MKQKIVIKVCAPCHGCRAKALEVAARAADGVISLAITGDDRDKLEVVGVGVDVTRLVICLRKKVCYAEILLVEEVKEEKKEEEEKKEPECKPCYWPPYCYAPPPVVVYDEPSACSIM
;
A
#
# COMPACT_ATOMS: atom_id res chain seq x y z
N MET A 1 7.19 -23.06 -5.76
CA MET A 1 6.86 -23.25 -4.33
C MET A 1 6.41 -21.91 -3.78
N LYS A 2 5.28 -21.87 -3.07
CA LYS A 2 4.74 -20.64 -2.50
C LYS A 2 5.40 -20.39 -1.14
N GLN A 3 5.64 -19.13 -0.80
CA GLN A 3 6.27 -18.72 0.45
C GLN A 3 5.38 -17.72 1.19
N LYS A 4 5.34 -17.85 2.51
CA LYS A 4 4.79 -16.86 3.43
C LYS A 4 5.95 -16.28 4.25
N ILE A 5 6.11 -14.97 4.17
CA ILE A 5 7.18 -14.22 4.83
C ILE A 5 6.53 -13.20 5.76
N VAL A 6 7.02 -13.10 6.98
CA VAL A 6 6.55 -12.10 7.96
C VAL A 6 7.73 -11.24 8.36
N ILE A 7 7.62 -9.93 8.15
CA ILE A 7 8.69 -8.96 8.40
C ILE A 7 8.16 -7.93 9.40
N LYS A 8 8.85 -7.77 10.53
CA LYS A 8 8.59 -6.64 11.43
C LYS A 8 9.13 -5.36 10.79
N VAL A 9 8.31 -4.33 10.71
CA VAL A 9 8.63 -3.03 10.12
C VAL A 9 8.26 -1.90 11.06
N CYS A 10 9.11 -0.88 11.15
CA CYS A 10 8.77 0.33 11.91
C CYS A 10 7.89 1.25 11.05
N ALA A 11 6.57 1.16 11.24
CA ALA A 11 5.58 1.95 10.49
C ALA A 11 4.54 2.61 11.41
N PRO A 12 4.95 3.60 12.24
CA PRO A 12 4.08 4.20 13.26
C PRO A 12 2.93 5.03 12.67
N CYS A 13 3.11 5.56 11.46
CA CYS A 13 2.17 6.47 10.82
C CYS A 13 1.45 5.83 9.63
N HIS A 14 0.24 6.30 9.29
CA HIS A 14 -0.49 5.79 8.12
C HIS A 14 0.30 5.92 6.82
N GLY A 15 0.98 7.05 6.60
CA GLY A 15 1.86 7.24 5.43
C GLY A 15 3.06 6.30 5.41
N CYS A 16 3.58 5.93 6.59
CA CYS A 16 4.69 5.00 6.75
C CYS A 16 4.26 3.59 6.32
N ARG A 17 3.04 3.18 6.69
CA ARG A 17 2.43 1.90 6.31
C ARG A 17 2.17 1.82 4.81
N ALA A 18 1.61 2.87 4.23
CA ALA A 18 1.39 2.96 2.79
C ALA A 18 2.72 2.85 2.01
N LYS A 19 3.76 3.57 2.45
CA LYS A 19 5.11 3.46 1.87
C LYS A 19 5.70 2.06 2.02
N ALA A 20 5.51 1.41 3.17
CA ALA A 20 6.00 0.05 3.39
C ALA A 20 5.37 -0.95 2.40
N LEU A 21 4.05 -0.86 2.21
CA LEU A 21 3.33 -1.68 1.22
C LEU A 21 3.81 -1.39 -0.21
N GLU A 22 3.94 -0.11 -0.58
CA GLU A 22 4.41 0.29 -1.91
C GLU A 22 5.83 -0.21 -2.20
N VAL A 23 6.72 -0.08 -1.21
CA VAL A 23 8.10 -0.57 -1.32
C VAL A 23 8.11 -2.08 -1.42
N ALA A 24 7.33 -2.80 -0.63
CA ALA A 24 7.25 -4.25 -0.69
C ALA A 24 6.73 -4.75 -2.05
N ALA A 25 5.70 -4.09 -2.60
CA ALA A 25 5.14 -4.41 -3.91
C ALA A 25 6.14 -4.17 -5.05
N ARG A 26 7.01 -3.15 -4.92
CA ARG A 26 8.02 -2.81 -5.93
C ARG A 26 9.35 -3.57 -5.77
N ALA A 27 9.66 -4.05 -4.57
CA ALA A 27 10.98 -4.58 -4.25
C ALA A 27 11.15 -6.06 -4.62
N ALA A 28 10.07 -6.81 -4.74
CA ALA A 28 10.12 -8.23 -5.03
C ALA A 28 9.18 -8.59 -6.17
N ASP A 29 9.74 -9.24 -7.18
CA ASP A 29 8.98 -9.95 -8.20
C ASP A 29 8.33 -11.19 -7.58
N GLY A 30 7.14 -11.56 -8.06
CA GLY A 30 6.43 -12.76 -7.60
C GLY A 30 5.63 -12.60 -6.30
N VAL A 31 5.47 -11.38 -5.79
CA VAL A 31 4.54 -11.07 -4.70
C VAL A 31 3.09 -11.22 -5.19
N ILE A 32 2.29 -12.02 -4.48
CA ILE A 32 0.88 -12.28 -4.76
C ILE A 32 -0.02 -11.51 -3.80
N SER A 33 0.39 -11.38 -2.54
CA SER A 33 -0.39 -10.66 -1.52
C SER A 33 0.51 -9.99 -0.50
N LEU A 34 0.08 -8.81 -0.05
CA LEU A 34 0.73 -8.00 0.97
C LEU A 34 -0.32 -7.53 1.96
N ALA A 35 -0.01 -7.65 3.25
CA ALA A 35 -0.87 -7.12 4.31
C ALA A 35 -0.01 -6.61 5.46
N ILE A 36 -0.46 -5.54 6.11
CA ILE A 36 0.08 -5.12 7.40
C ILE A 36 -0.84 -5.65 8.49
N THR A 37 -0.31 -6.49 9.37
CA THR A 37 -0.99 -7.14 10.49
C THR A 37 -0.27 -6.85 11.81
N GLY A 38 -0.76 -7.44 12.90
CA GLY A 38 -0.30 -7.17 14.27
C GLY A 38 -1.11 -6.06 14.95
N ASP A 39 -1.21 -6.14 16.27
CA ASP A 39 -1.96 -5.16 17.09
C ASP A 39 -1.41 -3.74 16.91
N ASP A 40 -0.08 -3.63 16.84
CA ASP A 40 0.64 -2.38 16.60
C ASP A 40 0.76 -2.01 15.11
N ARG A 41 0.25 -2.87 14.21
CA ARG A 41 0.37 -2.75 12.74
C ARG A 41 1.82 -2.62 12.28
N ASP A 42 2.69 -3.42 12.89
CA ASP A 42 4.12 -3.45 12.71
C ASP A 42 4.60 -4.71 11.96
N LYS A 43 3.71 -5.62 11.57
CA LYS A 43 4.05 -6.85 10.85
C LYS A 43 3.60 -6.76 9.40
N LEU A 44 4.53 -6.92 8.47
CA LEU A 44 4.27 -7.02 7.04
C LEU A 44 4.26 -8.50 6.64
N GLU A 45 3.09 -9.01 6.27
CA GLU A 45 2.92 -10.33 5.71
C GLU A 45 3.03 -10.27 4.18
N VAL A 46 3.91 -11.09 3.62
CA VAL A 46 4.16 -11.20 2.20
C VAL A 46 3.94 -12.64 1.77
N VAL A 47 3.09 -12.84 0.77
CA VAL A 47 2.84 -14.15 0.18
C VAL A 47 3.20 -14.07 -1.29
N GLY A 48 4.02 -15.01 -1.78
CA GLY A 48 4.47 -14.98 -3.17
C GLY A 48 5.21 -16.25 -3.61
N VAL A 49 5.63 -16.26 -4.87
CA VAL A 49 6.41 -17.35 -5.48
C VAL A 49 7.71 -16.77 -6.02
N GLY A 50 8.85 -17.29 -5.58
CA GLY A 50 10.17 -16.79 -6.01
C GLY A 50 10.53 -15.41 -5.43
N VAL A 51 9.96 -15.05 -4.27
CA VAL A 51 10.23 -13.77 -3.60
C VAL A 51 11.65 -13.73 -3.06
N ASP A 52 12.46 -12.77 -3.51
CA ASP A 52 13.78 -12.51 -2.93
C ASP A 52 13.65 -11.76 -1.59
N VAL A 53 13.63 -12.54 -0.50
CA VAL A 53 13.50 -12.03 0.88
C VAL A 53 14.61 -11.04 1.21
N THR A 54 15.84 -11.29 0.74
CA THR A 54 17.00 -10.44 0.98
C THR A 54 16.82 -9.06 0.34
N ARG A 55 16.46 -9.02 -0.94
CA ARG A 55 16.22 -7.74 -1.65
C ARG A 55 15.05 -6.99 -1.05
N LEU A 56 13.98 -7.69 -0.68
CA LEU A 56 12.82 -7.10 -0.01
C LEU A 56 13.23 -6.38 1.29
N VAL A 57 13.97 -7.05 2.17
CA VAL A 57 14.40 -6.48 3.46
C VAL A 57 15.38 -5.33 3.27
N ILE A 58 16.32 -5.44 2.32
CA ILE A 58 17.25 -4.35 2.01
C ILE A 58 16.48 -3.10 1.54
N CYS A 59 15.50 -3.27 0.65
CA CYS A 59 14.67 -2.16 0.16
C CYS A 59 13.84 -1.52 1.29
N LEU A 60 13.28 -2.33 2.18
CA LEU A 60 12.52 -1.85 3.34
C LEU A 60 13.41 -1.07 4.31
N ARG A 61 14.61 -1.59 4.65
CA ARG A 61 15.57 -0.86 5.50
C ARG A 61 15.99 0.47 4.89
N LYS A 62 16.19 0.52 3.57
CA LYS A 62 16.59 1.75 2.86
C LYS A 62 15.48 2.82 2.83
N LYS A 63 14.21 2.43 2.67
CA LYS A 63 13.10 3.37 2.40
C LYS A 63 12.16 3.61 3.57
N VAL A 64 12.06 2.66 4.50
CA VAL A 64 11.09 2.66 5.62
C VAL A 64 11.77 2.83 6.98
N CYS A 65 13.11 2.66 7.07
CA CYS A 65 13.98 2.72 8.25
C CYS A 65 14.35 1.34 8.81
N TYR A 66 13.47 0.68 9.56
CA TYR A 66 13.77 -0.59 10.23
C TYR A 66 12.92 -1.74 9.69
N ALA A 67 13.57 -2.87 9.40
CA ALA A 67 12.91 -4.12 9.01
C ALA A 67 13.68 -5.35 9.52
N GLU A 68 12.96 -6.31 10.09
CA GLU A 68 13.48 -7.57 10.63
C GLU A 68 12.63 -8.74 10.15
N ILE A 69 13.29 -9.82 9.69
CA ILE A 69 12.58 -11.03 9.26
C ILE A 69 12.20 -11.81 10.52
N LEU A 70 10.90 -12.06 10.71
CA LEU A 70 10.42 -12.88 11.80
C LEU A 70 10.23 -14.33 11.38
N LEU A 71 9.72 -14.55 10.17
CA LEU A 71 9.32 -15.87 9.71
C LEU A 71 9.42 -15.96 8.19
N VAL A 72 9.91 -17.11 7.71
CA VAL A 72 9.89 -17.53 6.31
C VAL A 72 9.44 -18.97 6.29
N GLU A 73 8.23 -19.20 5.81
CA GLU A 73 7.64 -20.53 5.68
C GLU A 73 7.38 -20.85 4.22
N GLU A 74 7.70 -22.08 3.82
CA GLU A 74 7.27 -22.62 2.55
C GLU A 74 5.85 -23.16 2.69
N VAL A 75 4.92 -22.56 1.96
CA VAL A 75 3.54 -23.04 1.86
C VAL A 75 3.56 -24.18 0.85
N LYS A 76 3.63 -25.42 1.36
CA LYS A 76 3.32 -26.61 0.57
C LYS A 76 1.80 -26.62 0.35
N GLU A 77 1.39 -26.58 -0.91
CA GLU A 77 -0.02 -26.73 -1.28
C GLU A 77 -0.44 -28.17 -0.98
N GLU A 78 -0.87 -28.44 0.25
CA GLU A 78 -1.83 -29.51 0.45
C GLU A 78 -3.09 -29.07 -0.29
N LYS A 79 -3.47 -29.85 -1.31
CA LYS A 79 -4.71 -29.69 -2.06
C LYS A 79 -5.88 -29.70 -1.08
N LYS A 80 -6.26 -28.54 -0.55
CA LYS A 80 -7.60 -28.30 -0.04
C LYS A 80 -8.42 -27.84 -1.24
N GLU A 81 -9.42 -28.65 -1.54
CA GLU A 81 -10.48 -28.38 -2.48
C GLU A 81 -10.99 -26.94 -2.32
N GLU A 82 -11.31 -26.34 -3.47
CA GLU A 82 -12.02 -25.08 -3.59
C GLU A 82 -13.23 -25.07 -2.66
N GLU A 83 -13.14 -24.34 -1.54
CA GLU A 83 -14.33 -23.81 -0.89
C GLU A 83 -14.54 -22.42 -1.47
N GLU A 84 -15.39 -22.38 -2.48
CA GLU A 84 -16.01 -21.25 -3.14
C GLU A 84 -16.46 -20.20 -2.11
N LYS A 85 -15.57 -19.26 -1.78
CA LYS A 85 -15.92 -18.07 -1.03
C LYS A 85 -16.31 -17.00 -2.04
N LYS A 86 -17.62 -16.99 -2.36
CA LYS A 86 -18.35 -15.96 -3.10
C LYS A 86 -17.60 -14.62 -3.17
N GLU A 87 -17.33 -14.18 -4.40
CA GLU A 87 -17.09 -12.77 -4.71
C GLU A 87 -18.12 -11.91 -3.96
N PRO A 88 -17.72 -10.94 -3.12
CA PRO A 88 -18.58 -9.80 -2.90
C PRO A 88 -18.61 -9.05 -4.23
N GLU A 89 -19.68 -9.30 -4.98
CA GLU A 89 -20.08 -8.58 -6.19
C GLU A 89 -19.72 -7.09 -6.02
N CYS A 90 -18.68 -6.65 -6.72
CA CYS A 90 -18.32 -5.25 -6.84
C CYS A 90 -19.50 -4.54 -7.50
N LYS A 91 -20.41 -3.98 -6.69
CA LYS A 91 -21.38 -3.01 -7.18
C LYS A 91 -20.60 -1.95 -7.96
N PRO A 92 -20.98 -1.64 -9.20
CA PRO A 92 -20.24 -0.67 -10.01
C PRO A 92 -20.19 0.64 -9.23
N CYS A 93 -18.98 1.07 -8.87
CA CYS A 93 -18.73 2.42 -8.39
C CYS A 93 -19.08 3.36 -9.54
N TYR A 94 -20.31 3.86 -9.56
CA TYR A 94 -20.72 4.95 -10.42
C TYR A 94 -19.91 6.17 -10.00
N TRP A 95 -18.82 6.42 -10.72
CA TRP A 95 -18.12 7.70 -10.64
C TRP A 95 -19.10 8.77 -11.15
N PRO A 96 -19.45 9.79 -10.35
CA PRO A 96 -20.19 10.92 -10.90
C PRO A 96 -19.31 11.60 -11.96
N PRO A 97 -19.84 11.84 -13.17
CA PRO A 97 -19.09 12.50 -14.21
C PRO A 97 -19.13 13.99 -13.92
N TYR A 98 -18.12 14.55 -13.25
CA TYR A 98 -17.84 15.98 -13.40
C TYR A 98 -16.41 16.33 -13.03
N CYS A 99 -15.56 16.32 -14.05
CA CYS A 99 -14.44 17.23 -14.13
C CYS A 99 -15.02 18.65 -14.29
N TYR A 100 -15.26 19.37 -13.19
CA TYR A 100 -15.40 20.83 -13.26
C TYR A 100 -13.99 21.40 -13.16
N ALA A 101 -13.42 21.74 -14.31
CA ALA A 101 -12.34 22.72 -14.34
C ALA A 101 -12.89 24.01 -13.69
N PRO A 102 -12.21 24.60 -12.70
CA PRO A 102 -12.58 25.93 -12.27
C PRO A 102 -12.42 26.88 -13.48
N PRO A 103 -13.35 27.83 -13.70
CA PRO A 103 -13.15 28.85 -14.72
C PRO A 103 -11.86 29.61 -14.43
N PRO A 104 -11.16 30.15 -15.46
CA PRO A 104 -10.04 31.04 -15.22
C PRO A 104 -10.54 32.21 -14.37
N VAL A 105 -9.95 32.38 -13.18
CA VAL A 105 -10.12 33.60 -12.41
C VAL A 105 -9.53 34.73 -13.25
N VAL A 106 -10.41 35.45 -13.93
CA VAL A 106 -10.13 36.77 -14.48
C VAL A 106 -9.80 37.67 -13.28
N VAL A 107 -8.54 38.09 -13.19
CA VAL A 107 -8.14 39.18 -12.32
C VAL A 107 -8.74 40.45 -12.92
N TYR A 108 -9.92 40.83 -12.43
CA TYR A 108 -10.47 42.15 -12.68
C TYR A 108 -9.85 43.09 -11.66
N ASP A 109 -8.79 43.78 -12.07
CA ASP A 109 -8.34 45.02 -11.43
C ASP A 109 -9.41 46.07 -11.74
N GLU A 110 -10.22 46.44 -10.75
CA GLU A 110 -11.12 47.58 -10.88
C GLU A 110 -10.89 48.55 -9.71
N PRO A 111 -10.52 49.81 -10.01
CA PRO A 111 -10.12 50.79 -9.02
C PRO A 111 -11.36 51.49 -8.48
N SER A 112 -11.46 51.65 -7.16
CA SER A 112 -12.35 52.66 -6.59
C SER A 112 -11.84 53.13 -5.24
N ALA A 113 -11.75 54.45 -5.17
CA ALA A 113 -11.14 55.26 -4.14
C ALA A 113 -11.91 55.29 -2.81
N CYS A 114 -11.25 55.92 -1.83
CA CYS A 114 -11.79 56.51 -0.58
C CYS A 114 -11.86 55.54 0.62
N SER A 115 -11.31 55.79 1.82
CA SER A 115 -10.75 57.01 2.44
C SER A 115 -10.06 56.66 3.79
N ILE A 116 -8.99 57.40 4.14
CA ILE A 116 -8.70 58.03 5.46
C ILE A 116 -8.77 57.16 6.74
N MET A 117 -7.62 56.76 7.31
CA MET A 117 -6.87 57.42 8.41
C MET A 117 -5.50 56.77 8.58
#